data_AF-A0A7V1LH26-F1
#
_entry.id   AF-A0A7V1LH26-F1
#
_cell.length_a   1.000
_cell.length_b   1.000
_cell.length_c   1.000
_cell.angle_alpha   90.00
_cell.angle_beta   90.00
_cell.angle_gamma   90.00
#
_symmetry.space_group_name_H-M   'P 1'
#
loop_
_entity.id
_entity.type
_entity.pdbx_description
1 polymer ?
#
loop_
_entity_poly.entity_id
_entity_poly.type
_entity_poly.pdbx_seq_one_letter_code
_entity_poly.pdbx_strand_id
1 'polypeptide(L)'
;MNINYKELFSTKSNLLSLFRLFLAIPFWILFDQFNTPWGPAALFSLCILVIITDMFDGFLARKFNEVTEMGKIIDPLADKVVAGAIIIKIYLLGLIPDYYFFMIVGRDIIIFLGGIYVTNKIG
;
A
#
# COMPACT_ATOMS: atom_id res chain seq x y z
N MET A 1 20.57 1.38 14.16
CA MET A 1 19.16 0.92 14.25
C MET A 1 19.18 -0.60 14.26
N ASN A 2 18.83 -1.25 15.38
CA ASN A 2 18.86 -2.71 15.47
C ASN A 2 17.53 -3.25 14.92
N ILE A 3 17.52 -3.62 13.63
CA ILE A 3 16.31 -4.03 12.93
C ILE A 3 16.00 -5.48 13.30
N ASN A 4 14.92 -5.71 14.06
CA ASN A 4 14.49 -7.06 14.45
C ASN A 4 13.26 -7.49 13.65
N TYR A 5 13.49 -8.33 12.64
CA TYR A 5 12.45 -8.82 11.73
C TYR A 5 11.35 -9.64 12.42
N LYS A 6 11.55 -10.14 13.64
CA LYS A 6 10.49 -10.85 14.39
C LYS A 6 9.35 -9.93 14.83
N GLU A 7 9.61 -8.64 15.02
CA GLU A 7 8.57 -7.66 15.38
C GLU A 7 7.57 -7.45 14.25
N LEU A 8 7.97 -7.73 13.01
CA LEU A 8 7.08 -7.67 11.84
C LEU A 8 5.89 -8.65 11.98
N PHE A 9 6.13 -9.86 12.46
CA PHE A 9 5.10 -10.89 12.58
C PHE A 9 4.44 -10.92 13.98
N SER A 10 4.99 -10.18 14.95
CA SER A 10 4.53 -10.22 16.34
C SER A 10 3.34 -9.29 16.61
N THR A 11 3.15 -8.27 15.79
CA THR A 11 2.17 -7.20 16.00
C THR A 11 0.98 -7.37 15.06
N LYS A 12 -0.25 -7.26 15.58
CA LYS A 12 -1.47 -7.45 14.77
C LYS A 12 -1.60 -6.41 13.66
N SER A 13 -1.11 -5.19 13.91
CA SER A 13 -1.08 -4.09 12.94
C SER A 13 -0.22 -4.43 11.71
N ASN A 14 1.00 -4.91 11.93
CA ASN A 14 1.94 -5.26 10.86
C ASN A 14 1.42 -6.42 9.99
N LEU A 15 0.74 -7.39 10.61
CA LEU A 15 0.12 -8.51 9.91
C LEU A 15 -1.02 -8.03 8.99
N LEU A 16 -1.75 -6.98 9.40
CA LEU A 16 -2.78 -6.34 8.58
C LEU A 16 -2.17 -5.60 7.37
N SER A 17 -1.05 -4.91 7.54
CA SER A 17 -0.32 -4.28 6.42
C SER A 17 0.18 -5.32 5.40
N LEU A 18 0.71 -6.45 5.88
CA LEU A 18 1.06 -7.59 5.02
C LEU A 18 -0.17 -8.20 4.32
N PHE A 19 -1.30 -8.29 5.03
CA PHE A 19 -2.55 -8.75 4.45
C PHE A 19 -3.06 -7.81 3.34
N ARG A 20 -2.86 -6.50 3.50
CA ARG A 20 -3.19 -5.49 2.48
C ARG A 20 -2.34 -5.65 1.23
N LEU A 21 -1.05 -5.97 1.39
CA LEU A 21 -0.17 -6.30 0.28
C LEU A 21 -0.65 -7.56 -0.44
N PHE A 22 -1.12 -8.57 0.31
CA PHE A 22 -1.74 -9.75 -0.29
C PHE A 22 -3.05 -9.44 -1.03
N LEU A 23 -3.88 -8.53 -0.51
CA LEU A 23 -5.13 -8.05 -1.13
C LEU A 23 -4.92 -7.29 -2.45
N ALA A 24 -3.72 -6.77 -2.71
CA ALA A 24 -3.40 -6.17 -4.01
C ALA A 24 -3.47 -7.20 -5.16
N ILE A 25 -3.20 -8.48 -4.89
CA ILE A 25 -3.26 -9.57 -5.87
C ILE A 25 -4.69 -9.83 -6.35
N PRO A 26 -5.69 -10.11 -5.48
CA PRO A 26 -7.08 -10.27 -5.92
C PRO A 26 -7.65 -8.97 -6.48
N PHE A 27 -7.21 -7.79 -6.00
CA PHE A 27 -7.58 -6.52 -6.64
C PHE A 27 -7.14 -6.50 -8.11
N TRP A 28 -5.89 -6.85 -8.41
CA TRP A 28 -5.35 -6.90 -9.77
C TRP A 28 -6.12 -7.86 -10.67
N ILE A 29 -6.47 -9.05 -10.16
CA ILE A 29 -7.21 -10.08 -10.92
C ILE A 29 -8.66 -9.64 -11.16
N LEU A 30 -9.34 -9.08 -10.15
CA LEU A 30 -10.72 -8.62 -10.27
C LEU A 30 -10.84 -7.41 -11.20
N PHE A 31 -9.81 -6.58 -11.27
CA PHE A 31 -9.79 -5.43 -12.17
C PHE A 31 -9.81 -5.86 -13.64
N ASP A 32 -9.21 -7.00 -14.00
CA ASP A 32 -9.32 -7.56 -15.36
C ASP A 32 -10.75 -8.00 -15.71
N GLN A 33 -11.58 -8.27 -14.69
CA GLN A 33 -12.98 -8.65 -14.85
C GLN A 33 -13.93 -7.45 -14.84
N PHE A 34 -13.43 -6.21 -14.84
CA PHE A 34 -14.25 -4.99 -14.69
C PHE A 34 -15.34 -4.84 -15.77
N ASN A 35 -15.10 -5.33 -16.99
CA ASN A 35 -16.08 -5.30 -18.08
C ASN A 35 -17.20 -6.36 -17.95
N THR A 36 -17.14 -7.23 -16.94
CA THR A 36 -18.20 -8.21 -16.68
C THR A 36 -19.33 -7.58 -15.84
N PRO A 37 -20.58 -8.09 -15.91
CA PRO A 37 -21.69 -7.54 -15.14
C PRO A 37 -21.48 -7.57 -13.61
N TRP A 38 -20.67 -8.50 -13.12
CA TRP A 38 -20.38 -8.71 -11.69
C TRP A 38 -19.05 -8.11 -11.24
N GLY A 39 -18.14 -7.79 -12.17
CA GLY A 39 -16.80 -7.26 -11.89
C GLY A 39 -16.80 -5.97 -11.07
N PRO A 40 -17.57 -4.93 -11.45
CA PRO A 40 -17.63 -3.68 -10.70
C PRO A 40 -18.13 -3.86 -9.26
N ALA A 41 -19.14 -4.73 -9.05
CA ALA A 41 -19.67 -5.02 -7.72
C ALA A 41 -18.67 -5.77 -6.84
N ALA A 42 -17.93 -6.73 -7.41
CA ALA A 42 -16.87 -7.45 -6.72
C ALA A 42 -15.71 -6.52 -6.34
N LEU A 43 -15.28 -5.65 -7.26
CA LEU A 43 -14.23 -4.67 -7.02
C LEU A 43 -14.63 -3.67 -5.92
N PHE A 44 -15.85 -3.15 -5.97
CA PHE A 44 -16.38 -2.24 -4.95
C PHE A 44 -16.43 -2.90 -3.56
N SER A 45 -16.88 -4.16 -3.49
CA SER A 45 -16.92 -4.93 -2.24
C SER A 45 -15.52 -5.14 -1.67
N LEU A 46 -14.53 -5.45 -2.52
CA LEU A 46 -13.14 -5.58 -2.11
C LEU A 46 -12.57 -4.26 -1.61
N CYS A 47 -12.86 -3.13 -2.27
CA CYS A 47 -12.45 -1.80 -1.81
C CYS A 47 -13.01 -1.48 -0.41
N ILE A 48 -14.28 -1.79 -0.15
CA ILE A 48 -14.88 -1.62 1.17
C ILE A 48 -14.15 -2.45 2.22
N LEU A 49 -13.85 -3.72 1.91
CA LEU A 49 -13.09 -4.58 2.83
C LEU A 49 -11.71 -4.00 3.15
N VAL A 50 -11.00 -3.48 2.14
CA VAL A 50 -9.67 -2.85 2.33
C VAL A 50 -9.77 -1.64 3.24
N ILE A 51 -10.75 -0.75 3.02
CA ILE A 51 -10.95 0.46 3.84
C ILE A 51 -11.28 0.07 5.29
N ILE A 52 -12.18 -0.89 5.50
CA ILE A 52 -12.53 -1.37 6.84
C ILE A 52 -11.30 -1.95 7.53
N THR A 53 -10.46 -2.70 6.81
CA THR A 53 -9.23 -3.30 7.34
C THR A 53 -8.25 -2.22 7.81
N ASP A 54 -8.00 -1.19 7.01
CA ASP A 54 -7.13 -0.04 7.36
C ASP A 54 -7.68 0.79 8.54
N MET A 55 -9.00 0.97 8.63
CA MET A 55 -9.58 1.61 9.81
C MET A 55 -9.36 0.77 11.09
N PHE A 56 -9.32 -0.56 10.95
CA PHE A 56 -9.18 -1.48 12.07
C PHE A 56 -7.73 -1.61 12.55
N ASP A 57 -6.72 -1.64 11.67
CA ASP A 57 -5.31 -1.63 12.11
C ASP A 57 -4.96 -0.33 12.85
N GLY A 58 -5.35 0.83 12.32
CA GLY A 58 -5.09 2.12 12.95
C GLY A 58 -5.79 2.28 14.30
N PHE A 59 -6.92 1.59 14.51
CA PHE A 59 -7.60 1.53 15.81
C PHE A 59 -6.91 0.54 16.77
N LEU A 60 -6.52 -0.65 16.31
CA LEU A 60 -5.82 -1.64 17.12
C LEU A 60 -4.44 -1.14 17.56
N ALA A 61 -3.65 -0.57 16.66
CA ALA A 61 -2.32 -0.04 16.97
C ALA A 61 -2.37 1.02 18.08
N ARG A 62 -3.36 1.92 18.01
CA ARG A 62 -3.58 2.96 19.04
C ARG A 62 -4.10 2.39 20.36
N LYS A 63 -4.97 1.38 20.31
CA LYS A 63 -5.57 0.78 21.51
C LYS A 63 -4.59 -0.11 22.28
N PHE A 64 -3.68 -0.79 21.59
CA PHE A 64 -2.73 -1.73 22.18
C PHE A 64 -1.32 -1.14 22.39
N ASN A 65 -1.08 0.13 22.07
CA ASN A 65 0.26 0.76 22.11
C ASN A 65 1.34 -0.06 21.38
N GLU A 66 0.90 -0.78 20.35
CA GLU A 66 1.67 -1.79 19.62
C GLU A 66 2.45 -1.13 18.46
N VAL A 67 3.07 0.03 18.72
CA VAL A 67 3.80 0.79 17.70
C VAL A 67 5.25 0.33 17.70
N THR A 68 5.64 -0.44 16.68
CA THR A 68 7.03 -0.93 16.52
C THR A 68 7.81 -0.04 15.54
N GLU A 69 9.12 0.10 15.75
CA GLU A 69 10.00 0.83 14.81
C GLU A 69 10.00 0.18 13.42
N MET A 70 9.83 -1.13 13.35
CA MET A 70 9.73 -1.86 12.07
C MET A 70 8.39 -1.61 11.36
N GLY A 71 7.27 -1.58 12.10
CA GLY A 71 5.95 -1.27 11.55
C GLY A 71 5.91 0.10 10.89
N LYS A 72 6.51 1.12 11.52
CA LYS A 72 6.63 2.47 10.97
C LYS A 72 7.35 2.54 9.61
N ILE A 73 8.21 1.58 9.30
CA ILE A 73 8.93 1.51 8.01
C ILE A 73 8.14 0.68 7.01
N ILE A 74 7.58 -0.45 7.45
CA ILE A 74 6.85 -1.39 6.59
C ILE A 74 5.53 -0.80 6.12
N ASP A 75 4.81 -0.07 6.97
CA ASP A 75 3.50 0.48 6.63
C ASP A 75 3.58 1.44 5.41
N PRO A 76 4.46 2.46 5.39
CA PRO A 76 4.66 3.29 4.19
C PRO A 76 5.21 2.53 2.99
N LEU A 77 6.01 1.49 3.21
CA LEU A 77 6.60 0.69 2.14
C LEU A 77 5.51 -0.15 1.43
N ALA A 78 4.69 -0.84 2.22
CA ALA A 78 3.58 -1.64 1.72
C ALA A 78 2.59 -0.77 0.95
N ASP A 79 2.21 0.39 1.49
CA ASP A 79 1.33 1.34 0.80
C ASP A 79 1.91 1.80 -0.55
N LYS A 80 3.21 2.14 -0.61
CA LYS A 80 3.86 2.53 -1.88
C LYS A 80 3.90 1.40 -2.89
N VAL A 81 4.17 0.16 -2.46
CA VAL A 81 4.19 -1.01 -3.34
C VAL A 81 2.80 -1.27 -3.92
N VAL A 82 1.75 -1.22 -3.08
CA VAL A 82 0.37 -1.42 -3.52
C VAL A 82 -0.07 -0.31 -4.47
N ALA A 83 0.19 0.96 -4.13
CA ALA A 83 -0.14 2.08 -5.00
C ALA A 83 0.58 1.98 -6.36
N GLY A 84 1.88 1.67 -6.35
CA GLY A 84 2.67 1.47 -7.57
C GLY A 84 2.13 0.32 -8.43
N ALA A 85 1.79 -0.82 -7.83
CA ALA A 85 1.20 -1.95 -8.53
C ALA A 85 -0.12 -1.57 -9.22
N ILE A 86 -1.01 -0.85 -8.53
CA ILE A 86 -2.28 -0.38 -9.09
C ILE A 86 -2.04 0.58 -10.26
N ILE A 87 -1.13 1.54 -10.11
CA ILE A 87 -0.81 2.52 -11.18
C ILE A 87 -0.26 1.81 -12.42
N ILE A 88 0.65 0.85 -12.25
CA ILE A 88 1.20 0.04 -13.35
C ILE A 88 0.08 -0.73 -14.04
N LYS A 89 -0.83 -1.35 -13.29
CA LYS A 89 -1.95 -2.12 -13.87
C LYS A 89 -2.88 -1.23 -14.69
N ILE A 90 -3.27 -0.07 -14.16
CA ILE A 90 -4.14 0.89 -14.85
C ILE A 90 -3.45 1.41 -16.14
N TYR A 91 -2.14 1.64 -16.10
CA TYR A 91 -1.35 2.00 -17.28
C TYR A 91 -1.33 0.88 -18.34
N LEU A 92 -1.06 -0.37 -17.94
CA LEU A 92 -1.06 -1.53 -18.85
C LEU A 92 -2.42 -1.77 -19.51
N LEU A 93 -3.52 -1.38 -18.86
CA LEU A 93 -4.87 -1.45 -19.41
C LEU A 93 -5.21 -0.27 -20.33
N GLY A 94 -4.31 0.70 -20.51
CA GLY A 94 -4.53 1.88 -21.35
C GLY A 94 -5.57 2.85 -20.80
N LEU A 95 -5.89 2.76 -19.50
CA LEU A 95 -6.89 3.62 -18.85
C LEU A 95 -6.35 5.01 -18.49
N ILE A 96 -5.02 5.16 -18.43
CA ILE A 96 -4.35 6.45 -18.19
C ILE A 96 -3.37 6.76 -19.33
N PRO A 97 -3.26 8.03 -19.75
CA PRO A 97 -2.25 8.47 -20.70
C PRO A 97 -0.81 8.32 -20.18
N ASP A 98 0.15 8.11 -21.08
CA ASP A 98 1.57 7.94 -20.76
C ASP A 98 2.12 9.09 -19.90
N TYR A 99 1.74 10.33 -20.21
CA TYR A 99 2.20 11.50 -19.46
C TYR A 99 1.72 11.48 -18.00
N TYR A 100 0.52 10.96 -17.72
CA TYR A 100 0.00 10.82 -16.37
C TYR A 100 0.80 9.78 -15.59
N PHE A 101 1.11 8.64 -16.21
CA PHE A 101 1.94 7.60 -15.61
C PHE A 101 3.32 8.14 -15.23
N PHE A 102 4.03 8.77 -16.16
CA PHE A 102 5.36 9.33 -15.89
C PHE A 102 5.33 10.46 -14.86
N MET A 103 4.28 11.28 -14.83
CA MET A 103 4.12 12.33 -13.82
C MET A 103 3.98 11.74 -12.41
N ILE A 104 3.18 10.68 -12.26
CA ILE A 104 2.98 10.00 -10.96
C ILE A 104 4.29 9.33 -10.50
N VAL A 105 4.94 8.58 -11.39
CA VAL A 105 6.21 7.92 -11.08
C VAL A 105 7.29 8.95 -10.73
N GLY A 106 7.39 10.04 -11.51
CA GLY A 106 8.32 11.13 -11.26
C GLY A 106 8.10 11.80 -9.90
N ARG A 107 6.85 12.08 -9.53
CA ARG A 107 6.49 12.60 -8.21
C ARG A 107 6.97 11.67 -7.09
N ASP A 108 6.74 10.37 -7.22
CA ASP A 108 7.09 9.40 -6.17
C ASP A 108 8.61 9.26 -6.01
N ILE A 109 9.36 9.36 -7.11
CA ILE A 109 10.84 9.42 -7.10
C ILE A 109 11.31 10.69 -6.38
N ILE A 110 10.73 11.85 -6.69
CA ILE A 110 11.09 13.13 -6.04
C ILE A 110 10.83 13.06 -4.53
N ILE A 111 9.70 12.51 -4.10
CA ILE A 111 9.38 12.33 -2.68
C ILE A 111 10.40 11.40 -2.01
N PHE A 112 10.78 10.31 -2.68
CA PHE A 112 11.75 9.35 -2.15
C PHE A 112 13.16 9.94 -2.02
N LEU A 113 13.64 10.62 -3.06
CA LEU A 113 14.93 11.31 -3.07
C LEU A 113 14.97 12.45 -2.04
N GLY A 114 13.89 13.23 -1.95
CA GLY A 114 13.73 14.28 -0.95
C GLY A 114 13.77 13.72 0.47
N GLY A 115 13.10 12.60 0.72
CA GLY A 115 13.15 11.89 2.00
C GLY A 115 14.56 11.45 2.37
N ILE A 116 15.30 10.84 1.43
CA ILE A 116 16.71 10.44 1.67
C ILE A 116 17.59 11.66 1.94
N TYR A 117 17.43 12.72 1.16
CA TYR A 117 18.23 13.94 1.31
C TYR A 117 18.02 14.60 2.67
N VAL A 118 16.77 14.65 3.16
CA VAL A 118 16.44 15.20 4.48
C VAL A 118 17.02 14.31 5.60
N THR A 119 16.88 12.99 5.49
CA THR A 119 17.43 12.06 6.49
C THR A 119 18.95 12.18 6.61
N ASN A 120 19.67 12.32 5.48
CA ASN A 120 21.13 12.50 5.47
C ASN A 120 21.61 13.86 6.01
N LYS A 121 20.72 14.83 6.20
CA LYS A 121 21.06 16.18 6.68
C LYS A 121 20.67 16.42 8.14
N ILE A 122 19.78 15.59 8.69
CA ILE A 122 19.26 15.68 10.05
C ILE A 122 19.85 14.58 10.95
N GLY A 123 20.24 13.43 10.39
CA GLY A 123 20.97 12.37 11.10
C GLY A 123 22.48 12.46 10.90
#